data_AF-I5BUV7-F1
#
_entry.id   AF-I5BUV7-F1
#
_cell.length_a   1.000
_cell.length_b   1.000
_cell.length_c   1.000
_cell.angle_alpha   90.00
_cell.angle_beta   90.00
_cell.angle_gamma   90.00
#
_symmetry.space_group_name_H-M   'P 1'
#
loop_
_entity.id
_entity.type
_entity.pdbx_description
1 polymer ?
#
loop_
_entity_poly.entity_id
_entity_poly.type
_entity_poly.pdbx_seq_one_letter_code
_entity_poly.pdbx_strand_id
1 'polypeptide(L)'
;MFTFLHELAHHRINRDFWKQGERVAAHGAEWRHYFRELLWPLTRPDFPAFSEDYKEILYRYLPNIRASIPQNSPLYNYFMQEEIALGLKKAPESGPAEVVGLPALAEVPVGSTFTFRQKNYRKLKNRRSFALCEELSSKKNYLIRLYVGVQVEEVPKG
;
A
#
# COMPACT_ATOMS: atom_id res chain seq x y z
N MET A 1 -0.19 -6.99 -15.58
CA MET A 1 -0.83 -5.70 -15.95
C MET A 1 0.09 -4.50 -15.73
N PHE A 2 0.50 -4.18 -14.50
CA PHE A 2 1.30 -2.97 -14.19
C PHE A 2 2.57 -2.83 -15.04
N THR A 3 3.34 -3.92 -15.18
CA THR A 3 4.53 -3.95 -16.05
C THR A 3 4.20 -3.59 -17.49
N PHE A 4 3.12 -4.15 -18.06
CA PHE A 4 2.70 -3.83 -19.42
C PHE A 4 2.36 -2.34 -19.57
N LEU A 5 1.57 -1.79 -18.64
CA LEU A 5 1.21 -0.37 -18.67
C LEU A 5 2.41 0.56 -18.42
N HIS A 6 3.40 0.12 -17.64
CA HIS A 6 4.68 0.81 -17.45
C HIS A 6 5.44 0.93 -18.77
N GLU A 7 5.61 -0.19 -19.49
CA GLU A 7 6.31 -0.20 -20.78
C GLU A 7 5.51 0.53 -21.87
N LEU A 8 4.18 0.44 -21.84
CA LEU A 8 3.32 1.18 -22.76
C LEU A 8 3.43 2.70 -22.54
N ALA A 9 3.60 3.16 -21.30
CA ALA A 9 3.88 4.56 -21.01
C ALA A 9 5.22 5.01 -21.62
N HIS A 10 6.30 4.22 -21.45
CA HIS A 10 7.58 4.49 -22.14
C HIS A 10 7.43 4.53 -23.65
N HIS A 11 6.66 3.60 -24.21
CA HIS A 11 6.42 3.58 -25.65
C HIS A 11 5.69 4.84 -26.13
N ARG A 12 4.70 5.35 -25.39
CA ARG A 12 4.01 6.61 -25.71
C ARG A 12 4.94 7.81 -25.66
N ILE A 13 5.79 7.90 -24.63
CA ILE A 13 6.83 8.94 -24.53
C ILE A 13 7.76 8.86 -25.73
N ASN A 14 8.30 7.68 -26.03
CA ASN A 14 9.18 7.52 -27.17
C ASN A 14 8.48 7.95 -28.46
N ARG A 15 7.25 7.51 -28.72
CA ARG A 15 6.50 7.93 -29.90
C ARG A 15 6.36 9.46 -30.02
N ASP A 16 6.04 10.14 -28.91
CA ASP A 16 5.67 11.55 -28.92
C ASP A 16 6.92 12.47 -28.91
N PHE A 17 8.02 12.05 -28.29
CA PHE A 17 9.25 12.85 -28.14
C PHE A 17 10.42 12.42 -29.05
N TRP A 18 10.39 11.21 -29.64
CA TRP A 18 11.48 10.69 -30.49
C TRP A 18 11.80 11.59 -31.69
N LYS A 19 10.78 12.24 -32.27
CA LYS A 19 10.97 13.14 -33.42
C LYS A 19 11.57 14.50 -33.03
N GLN A 20 11.56 14.86 -31.75
CA GLN A 20 11.96 16.18 -31.26
C GLN A 20 13.42 16.20 -30.77
N GLY A 21 14.10 15.04 -30.71
CA GLY A 21 15.47 14.93 -30.19
C GLY A 21 15.57 15.20 -28.68
N GLU A 22 14.44 15.33 -27.99
CA GLU A 22 14.38 15.62 -26.56
C GLU A 22 14.67 14.37 -25.73
N ARG A 23 15.59 14.50 -24.76
CA ARG A 23 15.85 13.45 -23.77
C ARG A 23 14.84 13.56 -22.64
N VAL A 24 13.82 12.71 -22.67
CA VAL A 24 12.84 12.61 -21.58
C VAL A 24 13.37 11.67 -20.50
N ALA A 25 13.19 12.05 -19.24
CA ALA A 25 13.55 11.20 -18.12
C ALA A 25 12.62 9.98 -18.04
N ALA A 26 13.19 8.77 -17.92
CA ALA A 26 12.45 7.50 -17.95
C ALA A 26 11.24 7.48 -17.00
N HIS A 27 11.36 8.02 -15.79
CA HIS A 27 10.25 8.08 -14.82
C HIS A 27 9.93 9.53 -14.40
N GLY A 28 10.12 10.45 -15.34
CA GLY A 28 9.90 11.90 -15.23
C GLY A 28 8.41 12.30 -15.14
N ALA A 29 8.14 13.59 -15.32
CA ALA A 29 6.77 14.12 -15.24
C ALA A 29 5.89 13.57 -16.37
N GLU A 30 6.46 13.47 -17.57
CA GLU A 30 5.86 12.96 -18.80
C GLU A 30 5.47 11.49 -18.62
N TRP A 31 6.38 10.67 -18.11
CA TRP A 31 6.09 9.27 -17.81
C TRP A 31 4.97 9.13 -16.78
N ARG A 32 5.02 9.93 -15.70
CA ARG A 32 3.97 9.92 -14.68
C ARG A 32 2.61 10.34 -15.25
N HIS A 33 2.59 11.25 -16.20
CA HIS A 33 1.38 11.66 -16.89
C HIS A 33 0.81 10.51 -17.71
N TYR A 34 1.54 9.96 -18.68
CA TYR A 34 1.03 8.87 -19.52
C TYR A 34 0.67 7.61 -18.73
N PHE A 35 1.47 7.25 -17.73
CA PHE A 35 1.17 6.07 -16.92
C PHE A 35 -0.10 6.27 -16.07
N ARG A 36 -0.34 7.49 -15.56
CA ARG A 36 -1.59 7.83 -14.87
C ARG A 36 -2.79 7.80 -15.82
N GLU A 37 -2.65 8.33 -17.03
CA GLU A 37 -3.72 8.25 -18.05
C GLU A 37 -4.08 6.81 -18.40
N LEU A 38 -3.09 5.93 -18.48
CA LEU A 38 -3.30 4.50 -18.74
C LEU A 38 -4.02 3.79 -17.58
N LEU A 39 -3.74 4.18 -16.33
CA LEU A 39 -4.36 3.58 -15.14
C LEU A 39 -5.72 4.18 -14.79
N TRP A 40 -5.99 5.45 -15.13
CA TRP A 40 -7.22 6.14 -14.75
C TRP A 40 -8.52 5.43 -15.16
N PRO A 41 -8.67 4.89 -16.39
CA PRO A 41 -9.88 4.17 -16.78
C PRO A 41 -10.19 2.95 -15.90
N LEU A 42 -9.16 2.38 -15.28
CA LEU A 42 -9.25 1.18 -14.44
C LEU A 42 -9.83 1.48 -13.05
N THR A 43 -9.84 2.74 -12.62
CA THR A 43 -10.40 3.15 -11.33
C THR A 43 -11.87 3.49 -11.41
N ARG A 44 -12.48 3.43 -12.60
CA ARG A 44 -13.87 3.84 -12.79
C ARG A 44 -14.82 2.79 -12.20
N PRO A 45 -15.93 3.19 -11.56
CA PRO A 45 -16.93 2.26 -11.02
C PRO A 45 -17.47 1.30 -12.08
N ASP A 46 -17.60 1.74 -13.33
CA ASP A 46 -18.10 0.96 -14.46
C ASP A 46 -17.07 -0.03 -15.05
N PHE A 47 -15.82 -0.04 -14.59
CA PHE A 47 -14.82 -1.00 -15.06
C PHE A 47 -15.11 -2.41 -14.50
N PRO A 48 -15.37 -3.42 -15.35
CA PRO A 48 -15.97 -4.67 -14.91
C PRO A 48 -14.99 -5.68 -14.29
N ALA A 49 -13.69 -5.55 -14.57
CA ALA A 49 -12.72 -6.59 -14.23
C ALA A 49 -12.13 -6.46 -12.81
N PHE A 50 -12.49 -5.41 -12.05
CA PHE A 50 -11.91 -5.13 -10.74
C PHE A 50 -12.96 -4.93 -9.64
N SER A 51 -12.62 -5.40 -8.44
CA SER A 51 -13.39 -5.16 -7.21
C SER A 51 -13.39 -3.66 -6.85
N GLU A 52 -14.39 -3.24 -6.09
CA GLU A 52 -14.50 -1.84 -5.64
C GLU A 52 -13.32 -1.44 -4.74
N ASP A 53 -12.90 -2.34 -3.86
CA ASP A 53 -11.73 -2.14 -3.00
C ASP A 53 -10.46 -1.89 -3.82
N TYR A 54 -10.25 -2.67 -4.89
CA TYR A 54 -9.10 -2.48 -5.77
C TYR A 54 -9.17 -1.14 -6.51
N LYS A 55 -10.36 -0.75 -7.00
CA LYS A 55 -10.56 0.53 -7.68
C LYS A 55 -10.21 1.71 -6.77
N GLU A 56 -10.67 1.67 -5.52
CA GLU A 56 -10.38 2.71 -4.53
C GLU A 56 -8.89 2.78 -4.17
N ILE A 57 -8.25 1.62 -3.95
CA ILE A 57 -6.80 1.54 -3.70
C ILE A 57 -6.02 2.11 -4.89
N LEU A 58 -6.42 1.76 -6.12
CA LEU A 58 -5.78 2.23 -7.33
C LEU A 58 -6.00 3.74 -7.53
N TYR A 59 -7.20 4.25 -7.27
CA TYR A 59 -7.53 5.68 -7.32
C TYR A 59 -6.63 6.49 -6.38
N ARG A 60 -6.47 6.05 -5.13
CA ARG A 60 -5.56 6.68 -4.15
C ARG A 60 -4.08 6.60 -4.52
N TYR A 61 -3.69 5.62 -5.34
CA TYR A 61 -2.32 5.48 -5.83
C TYR A 61 -1.99 6.51 -6.93
N LEU A 62 -2.98 6.90 -7.75
CA LEU A 62 -2.77 7.76 -8.93
C LEU A 62 -2.09 9.11 -8.65
N PRO A 63 -2.35 9.84 -7.55
CA PRO A 63 -1.65 11.10 -7.28
C PRO A 63 -0.13 10.92 -7.10
N ASN A 64 0.29 9.78 -6.54
CA ASN A 64 1.66 9.52 -6.09
C ASN A 64 2.26 8.26 -6.76
N ILE A 65 2.05 8.11 -8.07
CA ILE A 65 2.52 6.94 -8.82
C ILE A 65 4.04 6.85 -8.79
N ARG A 66 4.54 5.62 -8.77
CA ARG A 66 5.97 5.30 -8.79
C ARG A 66 6.27 4.27 -9.87
N ALA A 67 7.54 4.23 -10.29
CA ALA A 67 8.05 3.27 -11.27
C ALA A 67 7.83 1.81 -10.82
N SER A 68 7.88 1.58 -9.50
CA SER A 68 7.57 0.32 -8.85
C SER A 68 6.51 0.50 -7.78
N ILE A 69 5.73 -0.54 -7.53
CA ILE A 69 4.82 -0.59 -6.40
C ILE A 69 5.67 -0.73 -5.13
N PRO A 70 5.63 0.24 -4.19
CA PRO A 70 6.38 0.10 -2.96
C PRO A 70 5.89 -1.13 -2.21
N GLN A 71 6.84 -1.96 -1.75
CA GLN A 71 6.54 -2.92 -0.70
C GLN A 71 5.79 -2.19 0.40
N ASN A 72 4.83 -2.86 1.04
CA ASN A 72 4.09 -2.28 2.16
C ASN A 72 3.18 -1.11 1.78
N SER A 73 2.80 -0.95 0.50
CA SER A 73 1.72 -0.05 0.08
C SER A 73 0.37 -0.77 0.12
N PRO A 74 -0.77 -0.05 0.22
CA PRO A 74 -2.10 -0.67 0.11
C PRO A 74 -2.24 -1.54 -1.14
N LEU A 75 -1.74 -1.06 -2.28
CA LEU A 75 -1.73 -1.80 -3.55
C LEU A 75 -0.88 -3.07 -3.50
N TYR A 76 0.30 -3.02 -2.87
CA TYR A 76 1.12 -4.21 -2.63
C TYR A 76 0.40 -5.23 -1.74
N ASN A 77 -0.20 -4.77 -0.64
CA ASN A 77 -0.90 -5.65 0.29
C ASN A 77 -2.10 -6.32 -0.38
N TYR A 78 -2.85 -5.59 -1.21
CA TYR A 78 -3.93 -6.14 -2.00
C TYR A 78 -3.42 -7.29 -2.89
N PHE A 79 -2.38 -7.05 -3.69
CA PHE A 79 -1.83 -8.12 -4.56
C PHE A 79 -1.32 -9.32 -3.76
N MET A 80 -0.68 -9.08 -2.62
CA MET A 80 -0.23 -10.16 -1.74
C MET A 80 -1.40 -10.98 -1.18
N GLN A 81 -2.50 -10.34 -0.78
CA GLN A 81 -3.69 -11.04 -0.30
C GLN A 81 -4.34 -11.86 -1.42
N GLU A 82 -4.45 -11.31 -2.63
CA GLU A 82 -4.98 -12.04 -3.79
C GLU A 82 -4.12 -13.27 -4.14
N GLU A 83 -2.79 -13.13 -4.14
CA GLU A 83 -1.88 -14.25 -4.37
C GLU A 83 -1.99 -15.33 -3.29
N ILE A 84 -2.26 -14.96 -2.04
CA ILE A 84 -2.52 -15.91 -0.95
C ILE A 84 -3.86 -16.60 -1.15
N ALA A 85 -4.92 -15.85 -1.48
CA ALA A 85 -6.26 -16.38 -1.71
C ALA A 85 -6.30 -17.37 -2.89
N LEU A 86 -5.49 -17.11 -3.93
CA LEU A 86 -5.31 -18.01 -5.08
C LEU A 86 -4.36 -19.18 -4.79
N GLY A 87 -3.77 -19.28 -3.59
CA GLY A 87 -2.83 -20.33 -3.21
C GLY A 87 -1.46 -20.22 -3.90
N LEU A 88 -1.15 -19.10 -4.56
CA LEU A 88 0.12 -18.85 -5.24
C LEU A 88 1.24 -18.51 -4.25
N LYS A 89 0.89 -18.01 -3.07
CA LYS A 89 1.81 -17.74 -1.96
C LYS A 89 1.27 -18.29 -0.66
N LYS A 90 2.16 -18.81 0.18
CA LYS A 90 1.81 -19.13 1.57
C LYS A 90 1.64 -17.83 2.34
N ALA A 91 0.62 -17.79 3.19
CA ALA A 91 0.54 -16.75 4.21
C ALA A 91 1.83 -16.79 5.04
N PRO A 92 2.40 -15.62 5.39
CA PRO A 92 3.57 -15.60 6.26
C PRO A 92 3.25 -16.33 7.57
N GLU A 93 4.21 -17.11 8.10
CA GLU A 93 4.06 -17.89 9.34
C GLU A 93 3.67 -17.03 10.56
N SER A 94 3.87 -15.71 10.45
CA SER A 94 3.43 -14.70 11.40
C SER A 94 2.08 -14.06 11.00
N GLY A 95 1.12 -14.88 10.59
CA GLY A 95 -0.26 -14.50 10.26
C GLY A 95 -0.39 -13.56 9.05
N PRO A 96 -1.52 -13.57 8.33
CA PRO A 96 -1.76 -12.53 7.34
C PRO A 96 -1.72 -11.17 8.06
N ALA A 97 -1.18 -10.16 7.39
CA ALA A 97 -1.59 -8.80 7.71
C ALA A 97 -3.10 -8.73 7.39
N GLU A 98 -3.92 -9.02 8.40
CA GLU A 98 -5.37 -8.85 8.35
C GLU A 98 -5.62 -7.36 8.11
N VAL A 99 -5.95 -7.00 6.87
CA VAL A 99 -6.22 -5.62 6.46
C VAL A 99 -7.62 -5.51 5.84
N VAL A 100 -8.57 -6.33 6.28
CA VAL A 100 -9.99 -6.10 5.99
C VAL A 100 -10.76 -6.06 7.30
N GLY A 101 -11.29 -4.88 7.64
CA GLY A 101 -12.16 -4.67 8.81
C GLY A 101 -11.46 -4.25 10.12
N LEU A 102 -10.13 -4.33 10.22
CA LEU A 102 -9.40 -3.84 11.40
C LEU A 102 -9.00 -2.36 11.24
N PRO A 103 -9.08 -1.55 12.31
CA PRO A 103 -8.61 -0.17 12.26
C PRO A 103 -7.12 -0.13 11.97
N ALA A 104 -6.70 0.86 11.16
CA ALA A 104 -5.29 1.08 10.92
C ALA A 104 -4.59 1.50 12.21
N LEU A 105 -3.36 1.07 12.44
CA LEU A 105 -2.58 1.49 13.61
C LEU A 105 -2.46 3.02 13.73
N ALA A 106 -2.58 3.75 12.61
CA ALA A 106 -2.68 5.20 12.55
C ALA A 106 -3.83 5.75 13.42
N GLU A 107 -4.97 5.08 13.39
CA GLU A 107 -6.24 5.45 14.04
C GLU A 107 -6.28 5.05 15.51
N VAL A 108 -5.47 4.07 15.91
CA VAL A 108 -5.36 3.64 17.31
C VAL A 108 -4.76 4.75 18.17
N PRO A 109 -5.39 5.15 19.30
CA PRO A 109 -4.85 6.17 20.18
C PRO A 109 -3.46 5.79 20.75
N VAL A 110 -2.64 6.80 21.01
CA VAL A 110 -1.40 6.60 21.78
C VAL A 110 -1.76 6.14 23.19
N GLY A 111 -1.04 5.17 23.72
CA GLY A 111 -1.30 4.52 25.01
C GLY A 111 -2.13 3.24 24.89
N SER A 112 -2.89 3.06 23.80
CA SER A 112 -3.67 1.84 23.58
C SER A 112 -2.80 0.59 23.45
N THR A 113 -3.37 -0.54 23.87
CA THR A 113 -2.81 -1.87 23.62
C THR A 113 -3.51 -2.53 22.44
N PHE A 114 -2.74 -3.28 21.66
CA PHE A 114 -3.23 -3.97 20.47
C PHE A 114 -2.44 -5.24 20.19
N THR A 115 -3.10 -6.20 19.54
CA THR A 115 -2.50 -7.43 19.05
C THR A 115 -2.06 -7.26 17.60
N PHE A 116 -0.80 -7.59 17.32
CA PHE A 116 -0.23 -7.60 15.97
C PHE A 116 0.71 -8.79 15.81
N ARG A 117 0.50 -9.65 14.81
CA ARG A 117 1.31 -10.86 14.60
C ARG A 117 1.48 -11.72 15.86
N GLN A 118 0.35 -12.03 16.52
CA GLN A 118 0.28 -12.86 17.73
C GLN A 118 1.07 -12.32 18.94
N LYS A 119 1.43 -11.03 18.91
CA LYS A 119 2.13 -10.35 19.99
C LYS A 119 1.34 -9.12 20.42
N ASN A 120 1.40 -8.82 21.71
CA ASN A 120 0.71 -7.69 22.30
C ASN A 120 1.66 -6.51 22.42
N TYR A 121 1.21 -5.35 21.97
CA TYR A 121 1.98 -4.11 21.98
C TYR A 121 1.21 -3.00 22.66
N ARG A 122 1.96 -2.00 23.13
CA ARG A 122 1.44 -0.69 23.51
C ARG A 122 1.94 0.38 22.55
N LYS A 123 1.04 1.20 22.02
CA LYS A 123 1.41 2.32 21.15
C LYS A 123 2.01 3.46 21.97
N LEU A 124 3.26 3.82 21.73
CA LEU A 124 3.95 4.87 22.50
C LEU A 124 3.91 6.24 21.81
N LYS A 125 4.14 6.30 20.50
CA LYS A 125 4.04 7.55 19.72
C LYS A 125 3.99 7.29 18.21
N ASN A 126 3.43 8.24 17.46
CA ASN A 126 3.53 8.26 16.00
C ASN A 126 4.84 8.88 15.52
N ARG A 127 5.32 8.39 14.38
CA ARG A 127 6.32 8.98 13.49
C ARG A 127 5.71 9.09 12.09
N ARG A 128 6.44 9.62 11.10
CA ARG A 128 5.93 9.84 9.73
C ARG A 128 5.25 8.63 9.09
N SER A 129 5.84 7.44 9.22
CA SER A 129 5.32 6.21 8.57
C SER A 129 5.16 5.02 9.52
N PHE A 130 5.49 5.22 10.80
CA PHE A 130 5.54 4.16 11.82
C PHE A 130 5.01 4.68 13.15
N ALA A 131 4.45 3.80 13.97
CA ALA A 131 4.32 3.99 15.40
C ALA A 131 5.50 3.32 16.11
N LEU A 132 6.05 4.00 17.11
CA LEU A 132 6.88 3.37 18.13
C LEU A 132 5.97 2.63 19.09
N CYS A 133 6.24 1.35 19.30
CA CYS A 133 5.43 0.46 20.13
C CYS A 133 6.32 -0.35 21.08
N GLU A 134 5.86 -0.63 22.29
CA GLU A 134 6.53 -1.54 23.24
C GLU A 134 5.84 -2.91 23.19
N GLU A 135 6.58 -3.99 22.98
CA GLU A 135 6.05 -5.36 23.15
C GLU A 135 5.86 -5.66 24.65
N LEU A 136 4.64 -6.00 25.05
CA LEU A 136 4.27 -6.11 26.47
C LEU A 136 5.05 -7.18 27.23
N SER A 137 5.40 -8.29 26.57
CA SER A 137 6.11 -9.44 27.15
C SER A 137 7.60 -9.16 27.35
N SER A 138 8.26 -8.58 26.35
CA SER A 138 9.72 -8.40 26.34
C SER A 138 10.17 -7.00 26.80
N LYS A 139 9.23 -6.04 26.88
CA LYS A 139 9.51 -4.61 27.10
C LYS A 139 10.43 -3.97 26.06
N LYS A 140 10.62 -4.62 24.91
CA LYS A 140 11.43 -4.09 23.82
C LYS A 140 10.58 -3.17 22.93
N ASN A 141 11.26 -2.17 22.36
CA ASN A 141 10.65 -1.21 21.45
C ASN A 141 10.75 -1.66 19.99
N TYR A 142 9.67 -1.48 19.24
CA TYR A 142 9.53 -1.83 17.84
C TYR A 142 8.92 -0.67 17.04
N LEU A 143 9.26 -0.62 15.75
CA LEU A 143 8.61 0.28 14.79
C LEU A 143 7.62 -0.52 13.95
N ILE A 144 6.33 -0.21 14.10
CA ILE A 144 5.23 -0.86 13.37
C ILE A 144 4.64 0.17 12.41
N ARG A 145 4.39 -0.21 11.15
CA ARG A 145 3.91 0.73 10.12
C ARG A 145 2.50 1.23 10.45
N LEU A 146 2.22 2.51 10.23
CA LEU A 146 0.94 3.11 10.64
C LEU A 146 -0.28 2.57 9.89
N TYR A 147 -0.14 2.09 8.66
CA TYR A 147 -1.29 1.63 7.88
C TYR A 147 -1.70 0.18 8.21
N VAL A 148 -0.94 -0.56 9.03
CA VAL A 148 -1.28 -1.98 9.30
C VAL A 148 -2.55 -2.06 10.13
N GLY A 149 -3.44 -2.99 9.78
CA GLY A 149 -4.59 -3.33 10.61
C GLY A 149 -4.12 -3.99 11.90
N VAL A 150 -4.76 -3.63 13.02
CA VAL A 150 -4.46 -4.20 14.34
C VAL A 150 -5.74 -4.47 15.11
N GLN A 151 -5.73 -5.52 15.93
CA GLN A 151 -6.82 -5.80 16.86
C GLN A 151 -6.61 -4.98 18.13
N VAL A 152 -7.47 -4.00 18.40
CA VAL A 152 -7.37 -3.15 19.58
C VAL A 152 -7.90 -3.91 20.80
N GLU A 153 -7.10 -3.94 21.87
CA GLU A 153 -7.45 -4.64 23.12
C GLU A 153 -7.96 -3.66 24.17
N GLU A 154 -7.20 -2.59 24.46
CA GLU A 154 -7.55 -1.59 25.47
C GLU A 154 -7.26 -0.18 24.94
N VAL A 155 -8.21 0.74 25.18
CA VAL A 155 -8.07 2.17 24.89
C VAL A 155 -7.97 2.92 26.21
N PRO A 156 -6.98 3.83 26.38
CA PRO A 156 -6.88 4.64 27.59
C PRO A 156 -8.18 5.40 27.81
N LYS A 157 -8.77 5.29 29.00
CA LYS A 157 -9.85 6.18 29.41
C LYS A 157 -9.22 7.56 29.65
N GLY A 158 -9.67 8.54 28.87
CA GLY A 158 -9.23 9.93 28.98
C GLY A 158 -9.53 10.55 30.33
#